data_AF-A0A067PWB0-F1
#
_entry.id   AF-A0A067PWB0-F1
#
_cell.length_a   1.000
_cell.length_b   1.000
_cell.length_c   1.000
_cell.angle_alpha   90.00
_cell.angle_beta   90.00
_cell.angle_gamma   90.00
#
_symmetry.space_group_name_H-M   'P 1'
#
loop_
_entity.id
_entity.type
_entity.pdbx_description
1 polymer ?
#
loop_
_entity_poly.entity_id
_entity_poly.type
_entity_poly.pdbx_seq_one_letter_code
_entity_poly.pdbx_strand_id
1 'polypeptide(L)'
;MSEVQTACPSGGGPPINTDIGGIGVRISFYLQALFLGLLSVRSDSQDQIADSLRTLLATNAATAFTGLFLGLKTQPEISFHDGLIMLYLISLSWVTTLLSLSACQRIQGSTRLLQLFSLIQSLIFFSFAFALLSHADTFGSSPECNHHASLVLFRPFKALSIGGRVFGWIVASTVVLVYAFMAIKEYLPPATRTVDQWMRKIRVKASQPEPDQGAAGVDLEELHPPLDTKSNPSNNQWEQSFRFAQPERHSHDTGISGPLIVLMFFIILSWAIAVSNTELLIRWNHFNAPGGPSSWQFGQILPMLLVVLPFVSTIKAYKKHGIWRSRLLPTSGR
;
A
#
# COMPACT_ATOMS: atom_id res chain seq x y z
N MET A 1 -49.97 -8.89 -14.56
CA MET A 1 -49.05 -8.17 -15.46
C MET A 1 -48.03 -7.51 -14.58
N SER A 2 -46.83 -8.08 -14.48
CA SER A 2 -45.71 -7.42 -13.81
C SER A 2 -45.32 -6.24 -14.70
N GLU A 3 -45.44 -5.01 -14.19
CA GLU A 3 -44.87 -3.84 -14.85
C GLU A 3 -43.42 -4.18 -15.21
N VAL A 4 -43.12 -4.14 -16.51
CA VAL A 4 -41.75 -4.18 -16.99
C VAL A 4 -41.14 -2.87 -16.53
N GLN A 5 -40.62 -2.88 -15.30
CA GLN A 5 -39.81 -1.81 -14.75
C GLN A 5 -38.75 -1.52 -15.80
N THR A 6 -38.83 -0.35 -16.44
CA THR A 6 -37.80 0.10 -17.38
C THR A 6 -36.48 -0.01 -16.64
N ALA A 7 -35.61 -0.91 -17.10
CA ALA A 7 -34.47 -1.40 -16.34
C ALA A 7 -33.51 -0.28 -15.87
N CYS A 8 -33.55 0.88 -16.52
CA CYS A 8 -32.77 2.07 -16.18
C CYS A 8 -33.72 3.25 -15.90
N PRO A 9 -34.10 3.51 -14.64
CA PRO A 9 -34.99 4.62 -14.32
C PRO A 9 -34.34 5.96 -14.70
N SER A 10 -35.00 6.71 -15.59
CA SER A 10 -34.68 8.11 -15.93
C SER A 10 -33.23 8.38 -16.40
N GLY A 11 -32.60 7.42 -17.08
CA GLY A 11 -31.23 7.59 -17.59
C GLY A 11 -30.14 7.57 -16.52
N GLY A 12 -30.47 7.10 -15.31
CA GLY A 12 -29.52 6.78 -14.23
C GLY A 12 -29.15 5.30 -14.18
N GLY A 13 -28.27 4.94 -13.25
CA GLY A 13 -27.94 3.55 -12.95
C GLY A 13 -29.03 2.83 -12.13
N PRO A 14 -28.92 1.49 -12.00
CA PRO A 14 -29.76 0.73 -11.08
C PRO A 14 -29.53 1.19 -9.62
N PRO A 15 -30.48 0.90 -8.70
CA PRO A 15 -30.31 1.20 -7.28
C PRO A 15 -29.00 0.62 -6.74
N ILE A 16 -28.28 1.41 -5.96
CA ILE A 16 -27.01 0.98 -5.34
C ILE A 16 -27.25 -0.18 -4.39
N ASN A 17 -26.40 -1.21 -4.47
CA ASN A 17 -26.40 -2.26 -3.47
C ASN A 17 -25.82 -1.70 -2.15
N THR A 18 -26.66 -1.65 -1.13
CA THR A 18 -26.33 -1.06 0.19
C THR A 18 -25.27 -1.84 0.96
N ASP A 19 -25.01 -3.11 0.64
CA ASP A 19 -23.92 -3.89 1.25
C ASP A 19 -22.55 -3.60 0.61
N ILE A 20 -22.55 -2.95 -0.57
CA ILE A 20 -21.34 -2.65 -1.34
C ILE A 20 -21.03 -1.16 -1.29
N GLY A 21 -21.99 -0.35 -1.70
CA GLY A 21 -21.85 1.08 -1.83
C GLY A 21 -22.63 1.86 -0.77
N GLY A 22 -23.20 1.18 0.23
CA GLY A 22 -23.93 1.83 1.31
C GLY A 22 -23.08 2.78 2.14
N ILE A 23 -23.74 3.77 2.75
CA ILE A 23 -23.06 4.88 3.43
C ILE A 23 -22.07 4.40 4.52
N GLY A 24 -22.42 3.38 5.30
CA GLY A 24 -21.53 2.82 6.32
C GLY A 24 -20.28 2.15 5.72
N VAL A 25 -20.43 1.45 4.60
CA VAL A 25 -19.28 0.87 3.87
C VAL A 25 -18.36 1.99 3.37
N ARG A 26 -18.91 3.01 2.71
CA ARG A 26 -18.12 4.13 2.19
C ARG A 26 -17.36 4.86 3.30
N ILE A 27 -18.06 5.25 4.37
CA ILE A 27 -17.46 5.93 5.52
C ILE A 27 -16.33 5.07 6.13
N SER A 28 -16.53 3.75 6.23
CA SER A 28 -15.51 2.86 6.77
C SER A 28 -14.23 2.86 5.93
N PHE A 29 -14.32 2.78 4.60
CA PHE A 29 -13.18 2.86 3.70
C PHE A 29 -12.49 4.23 3.80
N TYR A 30 -13.27 5.31 3.84
CA TYR A 30 -12.73 6.67 3.99
C TYR A 30 -11.94 6.82 5.29
N LEU A 31 -12.49 6.37 6.42
CA LEU A 31 -11.84 6.50 7.72
C LEU A 31 -10.65 5.55 7.87
N GLN A 32 -10.75 4.30 7.39
CA GLN A 32 -9.62 3.37 7.40
C GLN A 32 -8.43 3.92 6.60
N ALA A 33 -8.68 4.44 5.40
CA ALA A 33 -7.64 5.05 4.57
C ALA A 33 -7.03 6.31 5.23
N LEU A 34 -7.86 7.16 5.85
CA LEU A 34 -7.37 8.35 6.55
C LEU A 34 -6.51 7.98 7.77
N PHE A 35 -7.03 7.13 8.66
CA PHE A 35 -6.34 6.77 9.89
C PHE A 35 -5.05 6.00 9.61
N LEU A 36 -5.05 5.09 8.63
CA LEU A 36 -3.81 4.41 8.23
C LEU A 36 -2.78 5.42 7.69
N GLY A 37 -3.18 6.34 6.83
CA GLY A 37 -2.28 7.37 6.30
C GLY A 37 -1.68 8.23 7.42
N LEU A 38 -2.50 8.70 8.35
CA LEU A 38 -2.05 9.47 9.52
C LEU A 38 -1.15 8.63 10.45
N LEU A 39 -1.47 7.36 10.66
CA LEU A 39 -0.68 6.43 11.46
C LEU A 39 0.70 6.20 10.85
N SER A 40 0.79 6.03 9.54
CA SER A 40 2.07 5.79 8.84
C SER A 40 3.01 6.97 8.88
N VAL A 41 2.49 8.20 8.97
CA VAL A 41 3.32 9.41 9.14
C VAL A 41 3.86 9.52 10.56
N ARG A 42 3.08 9.06 11.56
CA ARG A 42 3.35 9.38 12.96
C ARG A 42 3.97 8.26 13.78
N SER A 43 3.63 7.01 13.49
CA SER A 43 4.00 5.87 14.32
C SER A 43 5.46 5.50 14.11
N ASP A 44 6.23 5.51 15.20
CA ASP A 44 7.58 4.93 15.23
C ASP A 44 7.52 3.39 15.41
N SER A 45 6.35 2.83 15.69
CA SER A 45 6.13 1.40 15.88
C SER A 45 5.70 0.74 14.58
N GLN A 46 6.57 -0.12 14.06
CA GLN A 46 6.30 -0.94 12.87
C GLN A 46 5.11 -1.88 13.08
N ASP A 47 4.98 -2.49 14.27
CA ASP A 47 3.95 -3.48 14.55
C ASP A 47 2.53 -2.88 14.47
N GLN A 48 2.34 -1.67 15.03
CA GLN A 48 1.04 -0.98 15.00
C GLN A 48 0.61 -0.63 13.58
N ILE A 49 1.56 -0.20 12.74
CA ILE A 49 1.28 0.08 11.33
C ILE A 49 1.02 -1.24 10.59
N ALA A 50 1.82 -2.27 10.83
CA ALA A 50 1.73 -3.54 10.15
C ALA A 50 0.39 -4.23 10.41
N ASP A 51 -0.12 -4.22 11.64
CA ASP A 51 -1.42 -4.83 11.95
C ASP A 51 -2.57 -4.12 11.25
N SER A 52 -2.60 -2.79 11.33
CA SER A 52 -3.61 -1.97 10.64
C SER A 52 -3.55 -2.15 9.13
N LEU A 53 -2.34 -2.22 8.57
CA LEU A 53 -2.10 -2.42 7.15
C LEU A 53 -2.49 -3.82 6.68
N ARG A 54 -2.20 -4.88 7.46
CA ARG A 54 -2.62 -6.26 7.12
C ARG A 54 -4.14 -6.38 7.06
N THR A 55 -4.85 -5.79 8.03
CA THR A 55 -6.32 -5.77 8.01
C THR A 55 -6.83 -5.06 6.76
N LEU A 56 -6.32 -3.86 6.45
CA LEU A 56 -6.75 -3.12 5.26
C LEU A 56 -6.43 -3.88 3.96
N LEU A 57 -5.24 -4.48 3.86
CA LEU A 57 -4.84 -5.29 2.71
C LEU A 57 -5.78 -6.49 2.51
N ALA A 58 -6.09 -7.21 3.59
CA ALA A 58 -7.00 -8.34 3.56
C ALA A 58 -8.42 -7.91 3.16
N THR A 59 -8.94 -6.82 3.75
CA THR A 59 -10.25 -6.28 3.40
C THR A 59 -10.31 -5.84 1.94
N ASN A 60 -9.33 -5.06 1.45
CA ASN A 60 -9.29 -4.63 0.05
C ASN A 60 -9.20 -5.81 -0.92
N ALA A 61 -8.38 -6.82 -0.61
CA ALA A 61 -8.24 -8.01 -1.44
C ALA A 61 -9.54 -8.80 -1.48
N ALA A 62 -10.20 -8.99 -0.33
CA ALA A 62 -11.50 -9.65 -0.24
C ALA A 62 -12.58 -8.88 -1.02
N THR A 63 -12.68 -7.55 -0.85
CA THR A 63 -13.65 -6.73 -1.57
C THR A 63 -13.43 -6.78 -3.08
N ALA A 64 -12.17 -6.65 -3.55
CA ALA A 64 -11.85 -6.75 -4.98
C ALA A 64 -12.19 -8.13 -5.54
N PHE A 65 -11.82 -9.20 -4.82
CA PHE A 65 -12.11 -10.58 -5.24
C PHE A 65 -13.63 -10.85 -5.29
N THR A 66 -14.37 -10.46 -4.26
CA THR A 66 -15.83 -10.58 -4.21
C THR A 66 -16.50 -9.79 -5.32
N GLY A 67 -16.06 -8.56 -5.59
CA GLY A 67 -16.57 -7.75 -6.69
C GLY A 67 -16.34 -8.42 -8.05
N LEU A 68 -15.15 -9.00 -8.26
CA LEU A 68 -14.81 -9.73 -9.48
C LEU A 68 -15.69 -10.99 -9.62
N PHE A 69 -15.82 -11.78 -8.56
CA PHE A 69 -16.60 -13.02 -8.54
C PHE A 69 -18.10 -12.76 -8.78
N LEU A 70 -18.70 -11.81 -8.07
CA LEU A 70 -20.12 -11.51 -8.18
C LEU A 70 -20.48 -10.79 -9.50
N GLY A 71 -19.55 -9.99 -10.04
CA GLY A 71 -19.76 -9.25 -11.28
C GLY A 71 -19.62 -10.09 -12.56
N LEU A 72 -18.83 -11.18 -12.51
CA LEU A 72 -18.60 -12.08 -13.65
C LEU A 72 -19.40 -13.40 -13.59
N LYS A 73 -20.24 -13.58 -12.57
CA LYS A 73 -21.12 -14.76 -12.46
C LYS A 73 -22.14 -14.78 -13.62
N THR A 74 -22.58 -15.96 -14.06
CA THR A 74 -23.60 -16.11 -15.12
C THR A 74 -24.91 -15.37 -14.80
N GLN A 75 -25.24 -15.30 -13.50
CA GLN A 75 -26.29 -14.44 -12.96
C GLN A 75 -25.63 -13.44 -12.02
N PRO A 76 -25.16 -12.30 -12.53
CA PRO A 76 -24.41 -11.35 -11.74
C PRO A 76 -25.30 -10.70 -10.67
N GLU A 77 -24.77 -10.59 -9.46
CA GLU A 77 -25.50 -10.08 -8.29
C GLU A 77 -25.21 -8.60 -8.00
N ILE A 78 -24.20 -8.05 -8.67
CA ILE A 78 -23.79 -6.65 -8.54
C ILE A 78 -23.95 -5.96 -9.89
N SER A 79 -24.27 -4.67 -9.88
CA SER A 79 -24.28 -3.88 -11.11
C SER A 79 -22.87 -3.39 -11.47
N PHE A 80 -22.66 -2.97 -12.73
CA PHE A 80 -21.43 -2.27 -13.13
C PHE A 80 -21.15 -1.04 -12.29
N HIS A 81 -22.22 -0.35 -11.88
CA HIS A 81 -22.14 0.84 -11.07
C HIS A 81 -21.65 0.55 -9.65
N ASP A 82 -22.11 -0.55 -9.04
CA ASP A 82 -21.56 -1.03 -7.77
C ASP A 82 -20.06 -1.35 -7.91
N GLY A 83 -19.68 -1.98 -9.03
CA GLY A 83 -18.28 -2.25 -9.37
C GLY A 83 -17.43 -0.97 -9.49
N LEU A 84 -17.97 0.11 -10.09
CA LEU A 84 -17.29 1.40 -10.15
C LEU A 84 -17.08 2.03 -8.78
N ILE A 85 -18.08 1.94 -7.89
CA ILE A 85 -17.96 2.43 -6.51
C ILE A 85 -16.89 1.63 -5.76
N MET A 86 -16.91 0.30 -5.85
CA MET A 86 -15.86 -0.55 -5.30
C MET A 86 -14.48 -0.14 -5.83
N LEU A 87 -14.35 0.10 -7.14
CA LEU A 87 -13.09 0.51 -7.75
C LEU A 87 -12.56 1.81 -7.12
N TYR A 88 -13.42 2.81 -6.90
CA TYR A 88 -13.01 4.08 -6.27
C TYR A 88 -12.61 3.90 -4.81
N LEU A 89 -13.40 3.14 -4.04
CA LEU A 89 -13.11 2.86 -2.63
C LEU A 89 -11.78 2.10 -2.46
N ILE A 90 -11.57 1.06 -3.27
CA ILE A 90 -10.34 0.26 -3.23
C ILE A 90 -9.15 1.07 -3.75
N SER A 91 -9.35 1.93 -4.77
CA SER A 91 -8.29 2.82 -5.28
C SER A 91 -7.78 3.77 -4.21
N LEU A 92 -8.69 4.39 -3.44
CA LEU A 92 -8.33 5.24 -2.29
C LEU A 92 -7.48 4.46 -1.28
N SER A 93 -7.95 3.29 -0.85
CA SER A 93 -7.23 2.46 0.10
C SER A 93 -5.89 1.94 -0.44
N TRP A 94 -5.82 1.65 -1.74
CA TRP A 94 -4.59 1.21 -2.42
C TRP A 94 -3.53 2.32 -2.43
N VAL A 95 -3.91 3.55 -2.79
CA VAL A 95 -3.00 4.71 -2.74
C VAL A 95 -2.47 4.92 -1.31
N THR A 96 -3.35 4.89 -0.30
CA THR A 96 -2.91 4.97 1.10
C THR A 96 -1.93 3.86 1.44
N THR A 97 -2.22 2.61 1.05
CA THR A 97 -1.35 1.45 1.30
C THR A 97 0.06 1.67 0.72
N LEU A 98 0.17 2.20 -0.50
CA LEU A 98 1.46 2.51 -1.12
C LEU A 98 2.25 3.58 -0.36
N LEU A 99 1.57 4.65 0.07
CA LEU A 99 2.19 5.72 0.86
C LEU A 99 2.64 5.18 2.22
N SER A 100 1.82 4.33 2.85
CA SER A 100 2.12 3.67 4.12
C SER A 100 3.30 2.71 4.03
N LEU A 101 3.39 1.89 2.98
CA LEU A 101 4.52 0.98 2.76
C LEU A 101 5.83 1.75 2.56
N SER A 102 5.78 2.83 1.78
CA SER A 102 6.91 3.71 1.54
C SER A 102 7.42 4.34 2.85
N ALA A 103 6.51 4.66 3.77
CA ALA A 103 6.86 5.11 5.12
C ALA A 103 7.46 3.97 5.98
N CYS A 104 6.89 2.77 5.92
CA CYS A 104 7.37 1.59 6.67
C CYS A 104 8.77 1.14 6.26
N GLN A 105 9.16 1.24 4.99
CA GLN A 105 10.50 0.88 4.54
C GLN A 105 11.62 1.66 5.22
N ARG A 106 11.32 2.84 5.78
CA ARG A 106 12.29 3.62 6.57
C ARG A 106 12.59 2.98 7.91
N ILE A 107 11.70 2.14 8.43
CA ILE A 107 11.83 1.48 9.73
C ILE A 107 12.50 0.13 9.48
N GLN A 108 13.68 -0.06 10.06
CA GLN A 108 14.54 -1.21 9.81
C GLN A 108 13.92 -2.48 10.44
N GLY A 109 13.25 -3.31 9.64
CA GLY A 109 12.62 -4.56 10.11
C GLY A 109 12.17 -5.50 8.98
N SER A 110 11.67 -6.69 9.36
CA SER A 110 11.23 -7.73 8.41
C SER A 110 9.91 -7.37 7.71
N THR A 111 9.98 -6.54 6.67
CA THR A 111 8.81 -6.06 5.89
C THR A 111 8.40 -7.00 4.75
N ARG A 112 9.14 -8.09 4.51
CA ARG A 112 8.95 -8.97 3.34
C ARG A 112 7.54 -9.54 3.20
N LEU A 113 6.93 -9.98 4.31
CA LEU A 113 5.56 -10.52 4.29
C LEU A 113 4.53 -9.44 3.94
N LEU A 114 4.69 -8.25 4.50
CA LEU A 114 3.77 -7.13 4.27
C LEU A 114 3.85 -6.63 2.83
N GLN A 115 5.07 -6.54 2.31
CA GLN A 115 5.35 -6.29 0.90
C GLN A 115 4.69 -7.36 0.01
N LEU A 116 4.88 -8.65 0.30
CA LEU A 116 4.26 -9.73 -0.48
C LEU A 116 2.73 -9.64 -0.48
N PHE A 117 2.11 -9.38 0.68
CA PHE A 117 0.65 -9.20 0.75
C PHE A 117 0.18 -7.98 -0.05
N SER A 118 0.92 -6.87 -0.02
CA SER A 118 0.60 -5.70 -0.83
C SER A 118 0.75 -5.97 -2.34
N LEU A 119 1.75 -6.75 -2.75
CA LEU A 119 1.90 -7.17 -4.14
C LEU A 119 0.71 -8.01 -4.59
N ILE A 120 0.31 -9.02 -3.80
CA ILE A 120 -0.85 -9.87 -4.09
C ILE A 120 -2.12 -9.02 -4.15
N GLN A 121 -2.35 -8.14 -3.18
CA GLN A 121 -3.52 -7.26 -3.14
C GLN A 121 -3.56 -6.32 -4.36
N SER A 122 -2.42 -5.77 -4.78
CA SER A 122 -2.33 -4.91 -5.96
C SER A 122 -2.65 -5.69 -7.24
N LEU A 123 -2.17 -6.92 -7.38
CA LEU A 123 -2.50 -7.78 -8.52
C LEU A 123 -4.00 -8.07 -8.59
N ILE A 124 -4.64 -8.38 -7.46
CA ILE A 124 -6.10 -8.59 -7.41
C ILE A 124 -6.85 -7.30 -7.76
N PHE A 125 -6.43 -6.15 -7.22
CA PHE A 125 -7.00 -4.85 -7.53
C PHE A 125 -6.92 -4.51 -9.03
N PHE A 126 -5.75 -4.67 -9.65
CA PHE A 126 -5.59 -4.42 -11.09
C PHE A 126 -6.39 -5.41 -11.93
N SER A 127 -6.45 -6.68 -11.52
CA SER A 127 -7.28 -7.69 -12.19
C SER A 127 -8.76 -7.29 -12.15
N PHE A 128 -9.24 -6.82 -11.00
CA PHE A 128 -10.61 -6.30 -10.86
C PHE A 128 -10.84 -5.07 -11.74
N ALA A 129 -9.93 -4.08 -11.73
CA ALA A 129 -10.03 -2.89 -12.56
C ALA A 129 -10.06 -3.22 -14.06
N PHE A 130 -9.17 -4.10 -14.52
CA PHE A 130 -9.14 -4.54 -15.92
C PHE A 130 -10.37 -5.35 -16.29
N ALA A 131 -10.84 -6.27 -15.44
CA ALA A 131 -12.06 -7.03 -15.70
C ALA A 131 -13.27 -6.10 -15.84
N LEU A 132 -13.41 -5.14 -14.93
CA LEU A 132 -14.48 -4.14 -14.95
C LEU A 132 -14.43 -3.30 -16.24
N LEU A 133 -13.25 -2.85 -16.67
CA LEU A 133 -13.08 -2.06 -17.91
C LEU A 133 -13.24 -2.90 -19.19
N SER A 134 -12.79 -4.15 -19.18
CA SER A 134 -12.88 -5.08 -20.32
C SER A 134 -14.33 -5.45 -20.61
N HIS A 135 -15.06 -5.79 -19.56
CA HIS A 135 -16.43 -6.25 -19.63
C HIS A 135 -17.45 -5.13 -19.43
N ALA A 136 -17.05 -3.86 -19.52
CA ALA A 136 -17.89 -2.75 -19.11
C ALA A 136 -19.28 -2.71 -19.81
N ASP A 137 -19.40 -3.24 -21.04
CA ASP A 137 -20.69 -3.34 -21.74
C ASP A 137 -21.59 -4.49 -21.24
N THR A 138 -21.00 -5.56 -20.69
CA THR A 138 -21.70 -6.78 -20.28
C THR A 138 -21.61 -7.07 -18.78
N PHE A 139 -20.92 -6.23 -18.02
CA PHE A 139 -20.63 -6.47 -16.62
C PHE A 139 -21.87 -6.18 -15.77
N GLY A 140 -22.15 -7.09 -14.83
CA GLY A 140 -23.16 -6.89 -13.80
C GLY A 140 -24.59 -7.22 -14.21
N SER A 141 -25.52 -7.03 -13.26
CA SER A 141 -26.93 -7.43 -13.35
C SER A 141 -27.80 -6.65 -14.35
N SER A 142 -27.36 -5.48 -14.78
CA SER A 142 -28.14 -4.56 -15.65
C SER A 142 -27.28 -3.97 -16.76
N PRO A 143 -26.73 -4.78 -17.68
CA PRO A 143 -25.81 -4.34 -18.72
C PRO A 143 -26.37 -3.23 -19.61
N GLU A 144 -27.69 -3.24 -19.83
CA GLU A 144 -28.42 -2.20 -20.57
C GLU A 144 -28.26 -0.79 -19.99
N CYS A 145 -27.98 -0.68 -18.68
CA CYS A 145 -27.79 0.61 -18.01
C CYS A 145 -26.34 1.10 -18.03
N ASN A 146 -25.38 0.26 -18.45
CA ASN A 146 -23.96 0.60 -18.34
C ASN A 146 -23.58 1.79 -19.24
N HIS A 147 -24.32 2.05 -20.32
CA HIS A 147 -24.09 3.19 -21.22
C HIS A 147 -24.34 4.55 -20.56
N HIS A 148 -25.10 4.57 -19.47
CA HIS A 148 -25.34 5.77 -18.66
C HIS A 148 -24.26 6.01 -17.61
N ALA A 149 -23.42 5.00 -17.36
CA ALA A 149 -22.37 5.10 -16.36
C ALA A 149 -21.38 6.22 -16.71
N SER A 150 -21.18 7.11 -15.76
CA SER A 150 -20.26 8.24 -15.86
C SER A 150 -19.16 8.07 -14.83
N LEU A 151 -17.91 8.18 -15.28
CA LEU A 151 -16.75 8.29 -14.40
C LEU A 151 -16.55 9.77 -14.04
N VAL A 152 -16.00 10.05 -12.85
CA VAL A 152 -15.77 11.41 -12.39
C VAL A 152 -14.32 11.60 -11.96
N LEU A 153 -13.62 12.46 -12.70
CA LEU A 153 -12.31 12.98 -12.31
C LEU A 153 -12.40 14.51 -12.35
N PHE A 154 -12.88 15.10 -11.25
CA PHE A 154 -13.32 16.51 -11.12
C PHE A 154 -14.50 16.92 -12.01
N ARG A 155 -14.67 16.31 -13.19
CA ARG A 155 -15.84 16.44 -14.07
C ARG A 155 -16.34 15.06 -14.52
N PRO A 156 -17.67 14.92 -14.75
CA PRO A 156 -18.23 13.70 -15.27
C PRO A 156 -17.84 13.51 -16.74
N PHE A 157 -17.44 12.29 -17.09
CA PHE A 157 -17.25 11.84 -18.47
C PHE A 157 -17.91 10.46 -18.64
N LYS A 158 -18.52 10.24 -19.81
CA LYS A 158 -19.20 8.97 -20.09
C LYS A 158 -18.19 7.82 -20.12
N ALA A 159 -18.32 6.88 -19.20
CA ALA A 159 -17.35 5.79 -19.00
C ALA A 159 -17.26 4.90 -20.26
N LEU A 160 -18.42 4.59 -20.86
CA LEU A 160 -18.53 3.72 -22.04
C LEU A 160 -18.42 4.44 -23.38
N SER A 161 -18.19 5.76 -23.40
CA SER A 161 -17.80 6.38 -24.67
C SER A 161 -16.51 5.75 -25.18
N ILE A 162 -16.33 5.66 -26.51
CA ILE A 162 -15.10 5.11 -27.11
C ILE A 162 -13.85 5.77 -26.49
N GLY A 163 -13.92 7.10 -26.29
CA GLY A 163 -12.88 7.86 -25.61
C GLY A 163 -12.69 7.46 -24.14
N GLY A 164 -13.78 7.26 -23.38
CA GLY A 164 -13.74 6.88 -21.97
C GLY A 164 -13.10 5.51 -21.72
N ARG A 165 -13.43 4.50 -22.55
CA ARG A 165 -12.83 3.16 -22.45
C ARG A 165 -11.34 3.19 -22.75
N VAL A 166 -10.96 3.78 -23.88
CA VAL A 166 -9.55 3.91 -24.28
C VAL A 166 -8.76 4.68 -23.23
N PHE A 167 -9.31 5.79 -22.73
CA PHE A 167 -8.69 6.56 -21.65
C PHE A 167 -8.52 5.73 -20.37
N GLY A 168 -9.55 5.01 -19.94
CA GLY A 168 -9.48 4.12 -18.78
C GLY A 168 -8.39 3.06 -18.90
N TRP A 169 -8.27 2.42 -20.07
CA TRP A 169 -7.20 1.46 -20.37
C TRP A 169 -5.81 2.07 -20.31
N ILE A 170 -5.62 3.25 -20.91
CA ILE A 170 -4.34 3.96 -20.89
C ILE A 170 -3.94 4.29 -19.45
N VAL A 171 -4.87 4.85 -18.66
CA VAL A 171 -4.61 5.21 -17.26
C VAL A 171 -4.30 3.96 -16.44
N ALA A 172 -5.12 2.91 -16.50
CA ALA A 172 -4.92 1.67 -15.76
C ALA A 172 -3.57 1.02 -16.11
N SER A 173 -3.25 0.91 -17.40
CA SER A 173 -1.99 0.34 -17.87
C SER A 173 -0.78 1.17 -17.42
N THR A 174 -0.88 2.50 -17.48
CA THR A 174 0.18 3.39 -17.00
C THR A 174 0.42 3.21 -15.51
N VAL A 175 -0.64 3.16 -14.70
CA VAL A 175 -0.53 2.95 -13.24
C VAL A 175 0.10 1.59 -12.94
N VAL A 176 -0.29 0.52 -13.65
CA VAL A 176 0.28 -0.82 -13.50
C VAL A 176 1.77 -0.82 -13.85
N LEU A 177 2.17 -0.19 -14.96
CA LEU A 177 3.56 -0.10 -15.37
C LEU A 177 4.42 0.66 -14.37
N VAL A 178 3.93 1.81 -13.88
CA VAL A 178 4.61 2.61 -12.86
C VAL A 178 4.74 1.81 -11.56
N TYR A 179 3.67 1.12 -11.12
CA TYR A 179 3.70 0.27 -9.94
C TYR A 179 4.66 -0.91 -10.11
N ALA A 180 4.61 -1.63 -11.23
CA ALA A 180 5.50 -2.74 -11.52
C ALA A 180 6.95 -2.29 -11.53
N PHE A 181 7.26 -1.13 -12.12
CA PHE A 181 8.60 -0.55 -12.09
C PHE A 181 9.08 -0.25 -10.65
N MET A 182 8.23 0.37 -9.83
CA MET A 182 8.55 0.64 -8.42
C MET A 182 8.78 -0.65 -7.64
N ALA A 183 7.90 -1.64 -7.81
CA ALA A 183 8.00 -2.95 -7.17
C ALA A 183 9.28 -3.68 -7.59
N ILE A 184 9.55 -3.78 -8.90
CA ILE A 184 10.77 -4.42 -9.44
C ILE A 184 12.03 -3.76 -8.85
N LYS A 185 12.10 -2.43 -8.85
CA LYS A 185 13.24 -1.69 -8.28
C LYS A 185 13.46 -1.99 -6.80
N GLU A 186 12.38 -2.24 -6.05
CA GLU A 186 12.44 -2.51 -4.62
C GLU A 186 12.73 -3.98 -4.30
N TYR A 187 12.17 -4.92 -5.06
CA TYR A 187 12.33 -6.36 -4.84
C TYR A 187 13.59 -6.94 -5.45
N LEU A 188 14.06 -6.40 -6.58
CA LEU A 188 15.34 -6.84 -7.10
C LEU A 188 16.41 -6.38 -6.12
N PRO A 189 17.18 -7.31 -5.51
CA PRO A 189 18.33 -6.91 -4.73
C PRO A 189 19.16 -6.00 -5.62
N PRO A 190 19.59 -4.82 -5.14
CA PRO A 190 20.28 -3.86 -5.98
C PRO A 190 21.45 -4.61 -6.61
N ALA A 191 21.37 -4.85 -7.92
CA ALA A 191 22.37 -5.66 -8.64
C ALA A 191 23.77 -5.09 -8.42
N THR A 192 23.84 -3.79 -8.15
CA THR A 192 25.02 -3.05 -7.71
C THR A 192 25.68 -3.63 -6.47
N ARG A 193 24.97 -4.14 -5.46
CA ARG A 193 25.63 -4.75 -4.28
C ARG A 193 26.34 -6.05 -4.62
N THR A 194 25.73 -6.89 -5.47
CA THR A 194 26.36 -8.14 -5.90
C THR A 194 27.53 -7.85 -6.82
N VAL A 195 27.39 -6.88 -7.74
CA VAL A 195 28.46 -6.42 -8.63
C VAL A 195 29.60 -5.78 -7.82
N ASP A 196 29.30 -4.96 -6.82
CA ASP A 196 30.31 -4.33 -5.95
C ASP A 196 31.03 -5.38 -5.10
N GLN A 197 30.31 -6.34 -4.53
CA GLN A 197 30.92 -7.45 -3.80
C GLN A 197 31.79 -8.32 -4.71
N TRP A 198 31.34 -8.59 -5.94
CA TRP A 198 32.11 -9.34 -6.93
C TRP A 198 33.35 -8.56 -7.39
N MET A 199 33.22 -7.26 -7.66
CA MET A 199 34.33 -6.36 -8.01
C MET A 199 35.35 -6.25 -6.88
N ARG A 200 34.92 -6.20 -5.62
CA ARG A 200 35.83 -6.27 -4.46
C ARG A 200 36.57 -7.60 -4.41
N LYS A 201 35.90 -8.73 -4.65
CA LYS A 201 36.56 -10.05 -4.69
C LYS A 201 37.62 -10.12 -5.79
N ILE A 202 37.35 -9.57 -6.98
CA ILE A 202 38.33 -9.53 -8.08
C ILE A 202 39.51 -8.62 -7.73
N ARG A 203 39.24 -7.44 -7.17
CA ARG A 203 40.31 -6.50 -6.79
C ARG A 203 41.24 -7.10 -5.72
N VAL A 204 40.72 -7.79 -4.72
CA VAL A 204 41.55 -8.44 -3.69
C VAL A 204 42.41 -9.56 -4.28
N LYS A 205 41.88 -10.34 -5.23
CA LYS A 205 42.62 -11.42 -5.89
C LYS A 205 43.74 -10.92 -6.81
N ALA A 206 43.61 -9.71 -7.36
CA ALA A 206 44.61 -9.12 -8.25
C ALA A 206 45.80 -8.45 -7.52
N SER A 207 45.72 -8.27 -6.20
CA SER A 207 46.74 -7.54 -5.41
C SER A 207 47.56 -8.43 -4.48
N GLN A 208 47.48 -9.75 -4.60
CA GLN A 208 48.36 -10.64 -3.85
C GLN A 208 49.60 -10.93 -4.71
N PRO A 209 50.75 -10.27 -4.46
CA PRO A 209 52.00 -10.65 -5.12
C PRO A 209 52.29 -12.10 -4.79
N GLU A 210 52.57 -12.87 -5.82
CA GLU A 210 53.00 -14.26 -5.73
C GLU A 210 54.18 -14.33 -4.75
N PRO A 211 54.11 -15.09 -3.65
CA PRO A 211 55.26 -15.26 -2.79
C PRO A 211 56.33 -16.00 -3.61
N ASP A 212 57.44 -15.32 -3.87
CA ASP A 212 58.62 -15.88 -4.51
C ASP A 212 58.98 -17.20 -3.82
N GLN A 213 58.65 -18.31 -4.48
CA GLN A 213 59.12 -19.64 -4.11
C GLN A 213 60.59 -19.75 -4.51
N GLY A 214 61.46 -19.18 -3.68
CA GLY A 214 62.88 -19.51 -3.62
C GLY A 214 63.06 -20.86 -2.94
N ALA A 215 63.54 -21.84 -3.70
CA ALA A 215 63.81 -23.21 -3.29
C ALA A 215 65.10 -23.36 -2.45
N ALA A 216 65.19 -24.54 -1.80
CA ALA A 216 66.27 -25.11 -0.98
C ALA A 216 66.31 -24.61 0.48
N GLY A 217 66.23 -25.43 1.52
CA GLY A 217 66.44 -26.87 1.71
C GLY A 217 67.03 -27.05 3.12
N VAL A 218 66.96 -28.27 3.67
CA VAL A 218 67.63 -28.81 4.88
C VAL A 218 66.70 -29.24 6.02
N ASP A 219 66.58 -30.57 6.08
CA ASP A 219 66.61 -31.53 7.19
C ASP A 219 65.72 -31.42 8.45
N LEU A 220 64.97 -32.52 8.60
CA LEU A 220 64.65 -33.33 9.78
C LEU A 220 65.41 -32.99 11.09
N GLU A 221 64.68 -32.66 12.15
CA GLU A 221 64.87 -33.17 13.54
C GLU A 221 63.59 -32.82 14.34
N GLU A 222 62.70 -33.79 14.60
CA GLU A 222 62.58 -34.57 15.84
C GLU A 222 61.83 -33.86 17.00
N LEU A 223 60.64 -34.43 17.28
CA LEU A 223 59.93 -34.57 18.56
C LEU A 223 59.76 -33.36 19.50
N HIS A 224 58.50 -32.97 19.78
CA HIS A 224 57.87 -33.10 21.10
C HIS A 224 56.39 -32.59 21.10
N PRO A 225 55.45 -33.25 21.82
CA PRO A 225 54.06 -32.82 22.03
C PRO A 225 53.91 -32.11 23.40
N PRO A 226 52.68 -31.89 23.93
CA PRO A 226 51.48 -31.22 23.42
C PRO A 226 51.11 -30.03 24.33
N LEU A 227 50.52 -28.92 23.85
CA LEU A 227 49.84 -28.00 24.78
C LEU A 227 48.86 -27.04 24.10
N ASP A 228 47.62 -27.12 24.58
CA ASP A 228 46.56 -26.10 24.61
C ASP A 228 46.50 -25.10 23.45
N THR A 229 45.67 -25.44 22.46
CA THR A 229 45.15 -24.45 21.52
C THR A 229 44.10 -23.60 22.24
N LYS A 230 44.58 -22.60 22.98
CA LYS A 230 43.76 -21.47 23.43
C LYS A 230 42.98 -20.95 22.22
N SER A 231 41.66 -21.03 22.33
CA SER A 231 40.70 -20.36 21.49
C SER A 231 41.12 -18.90 21.30
N ASN A 232 41.61 -18.58 20.11
CA ASN A 232 42.07 -17.26 19.75
C ASN A 232 40.84 -16.38 19.46
N PRO A 233 40.45 -15.42 20.32
CA PRO A 233 39.26 -14.59 20.12
C PRO A 233 39.58 -13.29 19.34
N SER A 234 40.65 -13.28 18.53
CA SER A 234 41.24 -12.02 18.02
C SER A 234 40.80 -11.59 16.62
N ASN A 235 39.97 -12.34 15.90
CA ASN A 235 39.57 -11.94 14.54
C ASN A 235 38.29 -11.10 14.42
N ASN A 236 37.66 -10.74 15.55
CA ASN A 236 36.43 -9.93 15.54
C ASN A 236 36.68 -8.43 15.84
N GLN A 237 37.94 -8.04 16.10
CA GLN A 237 38.28 -6.66 16.49
C GLN A 237 38.27 -5.66 15.31
N TRP A 238 38.49 -6.15 14.08
CA TRP A 238 38.49 -5.33 12.86
C TRP A 238 37.07 -4.95 12.39
N GLU A 239 36.05 -5.74 12.73
CA GLU A 239 34.65 -5.37 12.45
C GLU A 239 34.12 -4.29 13.39
N GLN A 240 34.68 -4.13 14.58
CA GLN A 240 34.29 -3.04 15.49
C GLN A 240 34.94 -1.69 15.13
N SER A 241 36.13 -1.70 14.54
CA SER A 241 36.87 -0.47 14.19
C SER A 241 36.40 0.17 12.88
N PHE A 242 35.63 -0.55 12.04
CA PHE A 242 34.95 0.04 10.87
C PHE A 242 33.59 0.69 11.17
N ARG A 243 33.18 0.78 12.44
CA ARG A 243 32.23 1.83 12.88
C ARG A 243 32.94 3.18 13.00
N PHE A 244 33.71 3.53 11.97
CA PHE A 244 34.19 4.89 11.75
C PHE A 244 33.00 5.81 11.83
N ALA A 245 32.99 6.62 12.89
CA ALA A 245 32.43 7.95 12.99
C ALA A 245 31.62 8.35 11.75
N GLN A 246 30.40 7.83 11.64
CA GLN A 246 29.41 8.57 10.89
C GLN A 246 29.27 9.85 11.68
N PRO A 247 29.60 11.02 11.11
CA PRO A 247 29.42 12.27 11.82
C PRO A 247 27.95 12.28 12.22
N GLU A 248 27.69 12.25 13.53
CA GLU A 248 26.39 12.60 14.06
C GLU A 248 26.15 14.03 13.59
N ARG A 249 25.55 14.17 12.41
CA ARG A 249 24.99 15.43 11.95
C ARG A 249 23.87 15.70 12.94
N HIS A 250 24.24 16.39 14.03
CA HIS A 250 23.37 17.15 14.89
C HIS A 250 22.76 18.26 14.03
N SER A 251 21.92 17.85 13.09
CA SER A 251 20.93 18.69 12.45
C SER A 251 20.17 19.34 13.59
N HIS A 252 20.21 20.66 13.69
CA HIS A 252 19.37 21.43 14.58
C HIS A 252 17.91 21.10 14.24
N ASP A 253 17.39 20.09 14.94
CA ASP A 253 16.05 19.58 14.84
C ASP A 253 15.16 20.61 15.53
N THR A 254 14.81 21.66 14.79
CA THR A 254 13.65 22.49 15.12
C THR A 254 12.51 21.50 15.31
N GLY A 255 12.00 21.31 16.54
CA GLY A 255 11.10 20.22 16.93
C GLY A 255 9.78 20.08 16.15
N ILE A 256 9.64 20.83 15.05
CA ILE A 256 8.69 20.67 13.97
C ILE A 256 9.45 20.11 12.76
N SER A 257 9.27 18.83 12.47
CA SER A 257 9.69 18.28 11.18
C SER A 257 8.77 18.84 10.10
N GLY A 258 9.17 19.95 9.47
CA GLY A 258 8.47 20.54 8.33
C GLY A 258 8.06 19.51 7.27
N PRO A 259 8.93 18.54 6.90
CA PRO A 259 8.57 17.47 5.96
C PRO A 259 7.39 16.60 6.42
N LEU A 260 7.23 16.37 7.72
CA LEU A 260 6.14 15.57 8.28
C LEU A 260 4.80 16.30 8.12
N ILE A 261 4.75 17.59 8.44
CA ILE A 261 3.54 18.42 8.26
C ILE A 261 3.14 18.46 6.79
N VAL A 262 4.10 18.67 5.89
CA VAL A 262 3.86 18.68 4.44
C VAL A 262 3.30 17.33 3.99
N LEU A 263 3.86 16.21 4.45
CA LEU A 263 3.37 14.88 4.11
C LEU A 263 1.94 14.63 4.63
N MET A 264 1.66 15.03 5.87
CA MET A 264 0.32 14.92 6.46
C MET A 264 -0.71 15.75 5.68
N PHE A 265 -0.35 16.97 5.28
CA PHE A 265 -1.18 17.82 4.43
C PHE A 265 -1.48 17.14 3.09
N PHE A 266 -0.47 16.56 2.42
CA PHE A 266 -0.67 15.83 1.17
C PHE A 266 -1.60 14.62 1.33
N ILE A 267 -1.50 13.87 2.43
CA ILE A 267 -2.38 12.74 2.72
C ILE A 267 -3.83 13.21 2.89
N ILE A 268 -4.06 14.25 3.70
CA ILE A 268 -5.41 14.80 3.93
C ILE A 268 -6.00 15.35 2.64
N LEU A 269 -5.22 16.08 1.84
CA LEU A 269 -5.65 16.64 0.57
C LEU A 269 -6.00 15.53 -0.44
N SER A 270 -5.11 14.55 -0.61
CA SER A 270 -5.34 13.41 -1.50
C SER A 270 -6.58 12.61 -1.08
N TRP A 271 -6.76 12.38 0.22
CA TRP A 271 -7.93 11.74 0.79
C TRP A 271 -9.21 12.52 0.48
N ALA A 272 -9.22 13.84 0.71
CA ALA A 272 -10.38 14.69 0.47
C ALA A 272 -10.77 14.71 -1.02
N ILE A 273 -9.79 14.74 -1.92
CA ILE A 273 -10.01 14.66 -3.38
C ILE A 273 -10.64 13.32 -3.75
N ALA A 274 -10.14 12.20 -3.21
CA ALA A 274 -10.68 10.87 -3.50
C ALA A 274 -12.11 10.68 -2.98
N VAL A 275 -12.39 11.12 -1.74
CA VAL A 275 -13.75 11.12 -1.17
C VAL A 275 -14.69 11.97 -2.03
N SER A 276 -14.26 13.17 -2.39
CA SER A 276 -15.06 14.07 -3.22
C SER A 276 -15.37 13.46 -4.59
N ASN A 277 -14.39 12.86 -5.27
CA ASN A 277 -14.62 12.19 -6.55
C ASN A 277 -15.56 10.98 -6.41
N THR A 278 -15.47 10.23 -5.32
CA THR A 278 -16.35 9.07 -5.06
C THR A 278 -17.80 9.51 -4.81
N GLU A 279 -18.02 10.53 -3.99
CA GLU A 279 -19.38 11.03 -3.75
C GLU A 279 -19.95 11.76 -4.97
N LEU A 280 -19.11 12.44 -5.76
CA LEU A 280 -19.53 13.00 -7.05
C LEU A 280 -19.91 11.88 -8.04
N LEU A 281 -19.13 10.80 -8.14
CA LEU A 281 -19.48 9.62 -8.95
C LEU A 281 -20.89 9.13 -8.60
N ILE A 282 -21.18 8.99 -7.30
CA ILE A 282 -22.48 8.52 -6.81
C ILE A 282 -23.60 9.49 -7.18
N ARG A 283 -23.37 10.79 -6.97
CA ARG A 283 -24.35 11.83 -7.28
C ARG A 283 -24.66 11.92 -8.77
N TRP A 284 -23.65 11.83 -9.64
CA TRP A 284 -23.81 11.98 -11.09
C TRP A 284 -24.46 10.77 -11.77
N ASN A 285 -24.32 9.58 -11.19
CA ASN A 285 -24.96 8.37 -11.73
C ASN A 285 -26.40 8.15 -11.21
N HIS A 286 -26.94 9.06 -10.39
CA HIS A 286 -28.33 9.08 -9.92
C HIS A 286 -28.82 7.78 -9.26
N PHE A 287 -28.00 7.16 -8.41
CA PHE A 287 -28.32 5.88 -7.76
C PHE A 287 -29.50 5.87 -6.79
N ASN A 288 -30.04 7.04 -6.45
CA ASN A 288 -31.15 7.14 -5.50
C ASN A 288 -32.47 6.96 -6.24
N ALA A 289 -33.18 5.87 -5.96
CA ALA A 289 -34.59 5.77 -6.30
C ALA A 289 -35.34 6.95 -5.64
N PRO A 290 -36.22 7.67 -6.38
CA PRO A 290 -36.97 8.77 -5.81
C PRO A 290 -37.86 8.26 -4.67
N GLY A 291 -37.48 8.55 -3.41
CA GLY A 291 -38.32 8.34 -2.23
C GLY A 291 -37.94 7.23 -1.26
N GLY A 292 -36.84 6.49 -1.49
CA GLY A 292 -36.37 5.47 -0.53
C GLY A 292 -35.35 6.05 0.47
N PRO A 293 -35.63 6.11 1.79
CA PRO A 293 -34.60 6.45 2.76
C PRO A 293 -33.48 5.40 2.71
N SER A 294 -32.21 5.84 2.72
CA SER A 294 -31.07 4.94 2.84
C SER A 294 -31.09 4.28 4.21
N SER A 295 -31.71 3.10 4.33
CA SER A 295 -31.74 2.36 5.57
C SER A 295 -30.36 1.74 5.83
N TRP A 296 -29.87 1.90 7.06
CA TRP A 296 -28.68 1.19 7.52
C TRP A 296 -29.00 -0.29 7.57
N GLN A 297 -28.16 -1.10 6.94
CA GLN A 297 -28.26 -2.56 6.98
C GLN A 297 -27.16 -3.15 7.85
N PHE A 298 -27.40 -4.36 8.37
CA PHE A 298 -26.43 -5.06 9.22
C PHE A 298 -25.05 -5.22 8.55
N GLY A 299 -25.02 -5.45 7.22
CA GLY A 299 -23.79 -5.54 6.44
C GLY A 299 -22.90 -4.30 6.50
N GLN A 300 -23.46 -3.12 6.80
CA GLN A 300 -22.72 -1.86 6.90
C GLN A 300 -22.05 -1.64 8.27
N ILE A 301 -22.44 -2.40 9.30
CA ILE A 301 -21.91 -2.26 10.65
C ILE A 301 -20.53 -2.91 10.75
N LEU A 302 -20.33 -4.06 10.10
CA LEU A 302 -19.08 -4.80 10.19
C LEU A 302 -17.87 -4.00 9.67
N PRO A 303 -17.92 -3.32 8.50
CA PRO A 303 -16.84 -2.47 8.05
C PRO A 303 -16.53 -1.31 9.01
N MET A 304 -17.56 -0.75 9.67
CA MET A 304 -17.39 0.30 10.67
C MET A 304 -16.64 -0.20 11.91
N LEU A 305 -16.85 -1.45 12.33
CA LEU A 305 -16.08 -2.05 13.43
C LEU A 305 -14.60 -2.20 13.08
N LEU A 306 -14.28 -2.49 11.81
CA LEU A 306 -12.89 -2.59 11.34
C LEU A 306 -12.14 -1.25 11.40
N VAL A 307 -12.85 -0.11 11.40
CA VAL A 307 -12.26 1.23 11.56
C VAL A 307 -11.69 1.44 12.97
N VAL A 308 -12.22 0.74 13.97
CA VAL A 308 -11.85 0.96 15.38
C VAL A 308 -10.37 0.65 15.63
N LEU A 309 -9.82 -0.39 14.99
CA LEU A 309 -8.41 -0.77 15.14
C LEU A 309 -7.44 0.34 14.69
N PRO A 310 -7.46 0.82 13.42
CA PRO A 310 -6.59 1.89 12.99
C PRO A 310 -6.87 3.21 13.72
N PHE A 311 -8.12 3.47 14.13
CA PHE A 311 -8.46 4.65 14.92
C PHE A 311 -7.78 4.65 16.30
N VAL A 312 -7.91 3.56 17.07
CA VAL A 312 -7.29 3.42 18.40
C VAL A 312 -5.77 3.47 18.28
N SER A 313 -5.19 2.82 17.27
CA SER A 313 -3.74 2.88 17.00
C SER A 313 -3.29 4.31 16.69
N THR A 314 -4.07 5.05 15.90
CA THR A 314 -3.80 6.47 15.60
C THR A 314 -3.82 7.31 16.87
N ILE A 315 -4.87 7.19 17.70
CA ILE A 315 -4.95 7.92 18.98
C ILE A 315 -3.75 7.59 19.88
N LYS A 316 -3.40 6.30 20.01
CA LYS A 316 -2.25 5.87 20.81
C LYS A 316 -0.93 6.47 20.29
N ALA A 317 -0.71 6.47 18.98
CA ALA A 317 0.47 7.07 18.36
C ALA A 317 0.54 8.58 18.62
N TYR A 318 -0.57 9.30 18.43
CA TYR A 318 -0.62 10.75 18.68
C TYR A 318 -0.53 11.10 20.17
N LYS A 319 -1.09 10.29 21.07
CA LYS A 319 -0.95 10.50 22.52
C LYS A 319 0.49 10.27 22.99
N LYS A 320 1.13 9.20 22.50
CA LYS A 320 2.51 8.85 22.88
C LYS A 320 3.51 9.89 22.40
N HIS A 321 3.31 10.40 21.18
CA HIS A 321 4.33 11.21 20.54
C HIS A 321 3.97 12.70 20.43
N GLY A 322 2.73 13.07 20.79
CA GLY A 322 2.19 14.40 20.60
C GLY A 322 1.92 14.74 19.13
N ILE A 323 1.07 15.76 18.92
CA ILE A 323 1.01 16.50 17.64
C ILE A 323 2.34 17.24 17.43
N TRP A 324 2.90 17.72 18.54
CA TRP A 324 4.17 18.42 18.63
C TRP A 324 5.18 17.47 19.26
N ARG A 325 6.39 17.36 18.71
CA ARG A 325 7.50 16.63 19.34
C ARG A 325 7.90 17.43 20.58
N SER A 326 7.20 17.20 21.69
CA SER A 326 7.57 17.79 22.97
C SER A 326 8.99 17.32 23.25
N ARG A 327 9.93 18.28 23.22
CA ARG A 327 11.31 18.06 23.67
C ARG A 327 11.20 17.58 25.11
N LEU A 328 11.22 16.28 25.32
CA LEU A 328 11.70 15.72 26.58
C LEU A 328 13.13 16.20 26.65
N LEU A 329 13.33 17.33 27.32
CA LEU A 329 14.63 17.77 27.77
C LEU A 329 15.27 16.54 28.39
N PRO A 330 16.48 16.14 27.97
CA PRO A 330 17.16 15.03 28.61
C PRO A 330 17.12 15.35 30.10
N THR A 331 16.45 14.50 30.87
CA THR A 331 16.48 14.58 32.32
C THR A 331 17.92 14.33 32.67
N SER A 332 18.69 15.43 32.77
CA SER A 332 20.05 15.44 33.25
C SER A 332 20.01 14.71 34.58
N GLY A 333 20.49 13.47 34.58
CA GLY A 333 20.65 12.70 35.80
C GLY A 333 21.45 13.55 36.77
N ARG A 334 20.84 13.83 37.93
CA ARG A 334 21.57 14.08 39.15
C ARG A 334 21.82 12.75 39.83
#